data_AF-A0AAW1KFR3-F1
#
_entry.id   AF-A0AAW1KFR3-F1
#
_cell.length_a   1.000
_cell.length_b   1.000
_cell.length_c   1.000
_cell.angle_alpha   90.00
_cell.angle_beta   90.00
_cell.angle_gamma   90.00
#
_symmetry.space_group_name_H-M   'P 1'
#
loop_
_entity.id
_entity.type
_entity.pdbx_description
1 polymer ?
#
loop_
_entity_poly.entity_id
_entity_poly.type
_entity_poly.pdbx_seq_one_letter_code
_entity_poly.pdbx_strand_id
1 'polypeptide(L)'
;MEDDELREMEEALQVDWSQGREVRSKKVSVVGGGLAGLVAIRELCREGHEVVAYERGSKLDGTWVYTPETESDPLGIDPTKTVVHSSLYDSLRTNLPRHIMVVFQVVIVIGASASAIDITRDIAGVAKEVRVVVRRSEGGIIFWDKLRLSNMYFHPMNWGLPYPLAGPDKAYADGRVGFQDGTEVIADVILHCTGYKYHYPFLHTDGAVNVDDNRVGPLYKHVFPPALAPGIAFVGIPNFVITSVLFELQSKWIAGVLSERISLPSEETMMLDVEAFYSKLEASNVPKRHTHRLNDFKFELEDWLAKECGCPPIAEWRKNMFHSSLTSFIAQPETYRNELDCSEVLYEQAEQEFRQYLVPERVIDRRQ
;
A
#
# COMPACT_ATOMS: atom_id res chain seq x y z
N MET A 1 -30.57 -34.03 -28.95
CA MET A 1 -29.88 -33.26 -27.89
C MET A 1 -30.42 -33.71 -26.55
N GLU A 2 -30.69 -34.99 -26.31
CA GLU A 2 -29.79 -36.17 -26.24
C GLU A 2 -28.84 -36.10 -25.05
N ASP A 3 -29.13 -36.93 -24.04
CA ASP A 3 -28.34 -37.23 -22.85
C ASP A 3 -26.89 -37.63 -23.18
N ASP A 4 -26.59 -37.96 -24.44
CA ASP A 4 -25.24 -38.22 -24.94
C ASP A 4 -24.37 -36.95 -25.04
N GLU A 5 -24.94 -35.76 -25.29
CA GLU A 5 -24.18 -34.48 -25.30
C GLU A 5 -23.84 -34.00 -23.88
N LEU A 6 -24.72 -34.27 -22.90
CA LEU A 6 -24.46 -34.01 -21.48
C LEU A 6 -23.42 -34.97 -20.92
N ARG A 7 -23.40 -36.21 -21.41
CA ARG A 7 -22.42 -37.24 -21.01
C ARG A 7 -21.06 -37.04 -21.66
N GLU A 8 -20.99 -36.58 -22.92
CA GLU A 8 -19.74 -36.12 -23.55
C GLU A 8 -19.20 -34.83 -22.90
N MET A 9 -20.07 -33.94 -22.39
CA MET A 9 -19.66 -32.77 -21.61
C MET A 9 -19.18 -33.11 -20.19
N GLU A 10 -19.81 -34.09 -19.51
CA GLU A 10 -19.34 -34.58 -18.20
C GLU A 10 -18.01 -35.34 -18.32
N GLU A 11 -17.79 -36.08 -19.41
CA GLU A 11 -16.49 -36.72 -19.72
C GLU A 11 -15.42 -35.70 -20.16
N ALA A 12 -15.79 -34.61 -20.85
CA ALA A 12 -14.85 -33.53 -21.23
C ALA A 12 -14.44 -32.62 -20.05
N LEU A 13 -15.20 -32.62 -18.94
CA LEU A 13 -14.93 -31.85 -17.72
C LEU A 13 -14.20 -32.65 -16.63
N GLN A 14 -13.98 -33.95 -16.84
CA GLN A 14 -13.06 -34.77 -16.04
C GLN A 14 -11.67 -34.84 -16.69
N VAL A 15 -11.03 -33.70 -16.94
CA VAL A 15 -9.58 -33.70 -17.14
C VAL A 15 -8.93 -33.84 -15.77
N ASP A 16 -8.86 -35.08 -15.30
CA ASP A 16 -7.95 -35.47 -14.24
C ASP A 16 -6.52 -35.30 -14.79
N TRP A 17 -5.81 -34.27 -14.32
CA TRP A 17 -4.39 -34.09 -14.60
C TRP A 17 -3.53 -35.17 -13.93
N SER A 18 -4.08 -35.86 -12.94
CA SER A 18 -3.58 -37.17 -12.54
C SER A 18 -3.98 -38.13 -13.66
N GLN A 19 -3.02 -38.74 -14.36
CA GLN A 19 -3.33 -39.76 -15.36
C GLN A 19 -3.87 -41.04 -14.68
N GLY A 20 -4.99 -41.00 -13.96
CA GLY A 20 -5.54 -42.12 -13.19
C GLY A 20 -4.53 -42.75 -12.22
N ARG A 21 -3.51 -41.99 -11.79
CA ARG A 21 -2.49 -42.49 -10.88
C ARG A 21 -2.91 -42.15 -9.47
N GLU A 22 -3.07 -43.17 -8.64
CA GLU A 22 -3.10 -43.04 -7.19
C GLU A 22 -1.93 -42.13 -6.77
N VAL A 23 -2.22 -40.87 -6.43
CA VAL A 23 -1.18 -39.89 -6.06
C VAL A 23 -0.66 -40.31 -4.69
N ARG A 24 0.36 -41.17 -4.70
CA ARG A 24 1.11 -41.50 -3.49
C ARG A 24 1.88 -40.26 -3.09
N SER A 25 1.32 -39.52 -2.14
CA SER A 25 2.06 -38.51 -1.41
C SER A 25 3.33 -39.16 -0.82
N LYS A 26 4.46 -38.49 -1.00
CA LYS A 26 5.77 -38.92 -0.49
C LYS A 26 6.35 -37.80 0.35
N LYS A 27 7.20 -38.18 1.29
CA LYS A 27 8.07 -37.23 1.99
C LYS A 27 9.31 -36.99 1.12
N VAL A 28 9.48 -35.76 0.65
CA VAL A 28 10.55 -35.37 -0.27
C VAL A 28 11.42 -34.31 0.40
N SER A 29 12.74 -34.49 0.34
CA SER A 29 13.69 -33.49 0.81
C SER A 29 14.34 -32.79 -0.39
N VAL A 30 14.28 -31.46 -0.42
CA VAL A 30 14.96 -30.63 -1.42
C VAL A 30 16.16 -29.96 -0.75
N VAL A 31 17.36 -30.20 -1.29
CA VAL A 31 18.60 -29.61 -0.79
C VAL A 31 19.04 -28.50 -1.74
N GLY A 32 19.10 -27.28 -1.23
CA GLY A 32 19.31 -26.03 -1.97
C GLY A 32 18.00 -25.26 -2.16
N GLY A 33 17.91 -24.07 -1.59
CA GLY A 33 16.82 -23.10 -1.67
C GLY A 33 17.05 -22.01 -2.73
N GLY A 34 17.90 -22.28 -3.73
CA GLY A 34 18.05 -21.43 -4.91
C GLY A 34 16.88 -21.55 -5.89
N LEU A 35 16.90 -20.77 -6.98
CA LEU A 35 15.83 -20.72 -7.98
C LEU A 35 15.33 -22.11 -8.42
N ALA A 36 16.24 -23.03 -8.75
CA ALA A 36 15.88 -24.39 -9.15
C ALA A 36 15.21 -25.20 -8.02
N GLY A 37 15.70 -25.04 -6.79
CA GLY A 37 15.14 -25.72 -5.62
C GLY A 37 13.76 -25.20 -5.26
N LEU A 38 13.55 -23.88 -5.30
CA LEU A 38 12.23 -23.27 -5.06
C LEU A 38 11.20 -23.70 -6.11
N VAL A 39 11.58 -23.76 -7.39
CA VAL A 39 10.70 -24.29 -8.44
C VAL A 39 10.38 -25.76 -8.18
N ALA A 40 11.37 -26.59 -7.83
CA ALA A 40 11.15 -28.00 -7.52
C ALA A 40 10.22 -28.18 -6.30
N ILE A 41 10.41 -27.42 -5.22
CA ILE A 41 9.54 -27.43 -4.03
C ILE A 41 8.11 -27.09 -4.44
N ARG A 42 7.91 -26.03 -5.24
CA ARG A 42 6.59 -25.61 -5.72
C ARG A 42 5.90 -26.74 -6.48
N GLU A 43 6.56 -27.34 -7.47
CA GLU A 43 5.96 -28.42 -8.27
C GLU A 43 5.66 -29.67 -7.42
N LEU A 44 6.58 -30.07 -6.53
CA LEU A 44 6.37 -31.20 -5.62
C LEU A 44 5.16 -30.98 -4.70
N CYS A 45 4.98 -29.76 -4.18
CA CYS A 45 3.81 -29.40 -3.38
C CYS A 45 2.52 -29.41 -4.21
N ARG A 46 2.55 -28.93 -5.47
CA ARG A 46 1.38 -28.96 -6.38
C ARG A 46 0.92 -30.40 -6.67
N GLU A 47 1.85 -31.34 -6.75
CA GLU A 47 1.59 -32.78 -6.90
C GLU A 47 1.24 -33.48 -5.56
N GLY A 48 1.05 -32.72 -4.46
CA GLY A 48 0.56 -33.25 -3.19
C GLY A 48 1.60 -33.99 -2.33
N HIS A 49 2.90 -33.74 -2.54
CA HIS A 49 3.97 -34.32 -1.72
C HIS A 49 4.24 -33.49 -0.45
N GLU A 50 4.69 -34.15 0.62
CA GLU A 50 5.16 -33.50 1.84
C GLU A 50 6.64 -33.13 1.66
N VAL A 51 6.96 -31.83 1.55
CA VAL A 51 8.30 -31.37 1.17
C VAL A 51 9.01 -30.69 2.34
N VAL A 52 10.27 -31.04 2.58
CA VAL A 52 11.19 -30.37 3.52
C VAL A 52 12.36 -29.78 2.72
N ALA A 53 12.63 -28.49 2.88
CA ALA A 53 13.71 -27.80 2.18
C ALA A 53 14.89 -27.53 3.12
N TYR A 54 16.11 -27.72 2.63
CA TYR A 54 17.35 -27.41 3.33
C TYR A 54 18.14 -26.37 2.54
N GLU A 55 18.43 -25.22 3.13
CA GLU A 55 19.28 -24.18 2.56
C GLU A 55 20.48 -23.96 3.49
N ARG A 56 21.67 -23.79 2.89
CA ARG A 56 22.92 -23.55 3.62
C ARG A 56 22.98 -22.10 4.13
N GLY A 57 22.49 -21.15 3.35
CA GLY A 57 22.42 -19.74 3.69
C GLY A 57 21.30 -19.42 4.68
N SER A 58 21.34 -18.21 5.24
CA SER A 58 20.27 -17.69 6.10
C SER A 58 19.08 -17.10 5.32
N LYS A 59 19.15 -17.12 3.98
CA LYS A 59 18.15 -16.60 3.04
C LYS A 59 17.95 -17.58 1.89
N LEU A 60 16.74 -17.60 1.33
CA LEU A 60 16.40 -18.32 0.10
C LEU A 60 16.94 -17.56 -1.12
N ASP A 61 16.88 -18.17 -2.31
CA ASP A 61 17.39 -17.71 -3.63
C ASP A 61 18.82 -18.16 -3.96
N GLY A 62 19.54 -18.77 -3.02
CA GLY A 62 20.82 -19.43 -3.26
C GLY A 62 21.87 -18.45 -3.83
N THR A 63 22.47 -18.78 -4.97
CA THR A 63 23.47 -17.93 -5.63
C THR A 63 22.91 -16.59 -6.13
N TRP A 64 21.59 -16.42 -6.14
CA TRP A 64 20.89 -15.19 -6.53
C TRP A 64 20.66 -14.22 -5.36
N VAL A 65 21.16 -14.51 -4.16
CA VAL A 65 21.14 -13.54 -3.06
C VAL A 65 22.32 -12.60 -3.23
N TYR A 66 22.11 -11.35 -3.61
CA TYR A 66 23.19 -10.37 -3.66
C TYR A 66 23.79 -10.12 -2.27
N THR A 67 25.13 -10.04 -2.23
CA THR A 67 25.89 -9.59 -1.08
C THR A 67 27.04 -8.68 -1.57
N PRO A 68 27.36 -7.60 -0.84
CA PRO A 68 28.53 -6.78 -1.11
C PRO A 68 29.85 -7.41 -0.65
N GLU A 69 29.82 -8.53 0.07
CA GLU A 69 31.01 -9.21 0.59
C GLU A 69 31.84 -9.82 -0.54
N THR A 70 33.16 -9.74 -0.43
CA THR A 70 34.12 -10.31 -1.39
C THR A 70 35.02 -11.32 -0.70
N GLU A 71 35.48 -12.33 -1.44
CA GLU A 71 36.45 -13.28 -0.91
C GLU A 71 37.80 -12.60 -0.67
N SER A 72 38.44 -12.91 0.46
CA SER A 72 39.76 -12.38 0.80
C SER A 72 40.89 -12.92 -0.08
N ASP A 73 40.65 -14.06 -0.72
CA ASP A 73 41.56 -14.70 -1.67
C ASP A 73 40.86 -14.96 -3.01
N PRO A 74 40.96 -14.01 -3.96
CA PRO A 74 40.30 -14.09 -5.26
C PRO A 74 40.89 -15.18 -6.17
N LEU A 75 42.08 -15.71 -5.86
CA LEU A 75 42.71 -16.80 -6.61
C LEU A 75 42.36 -18.19 -6.05
N GLY A 76 41.81 -18.25 -4.84
CA GLY A 76 41.37 -19.49 -4.20
C GLY A 76 42.47 -20.49 -3.92
N ILE A 77 43.63 -19.98 -3.55
CA ILE A 77 44.81 -20.73 -3.16
C ILE A 77 44.67 -21.24 -1.71
N ASP A 78 44.05 -20.44 -0.83
CA ASP A 78 43.83 -20.81 0.58
C ASP A 78 42.56 -21.67 0.74
N PRO A 79 42.67 -22.95 1.17
CA PRO A 79 41.53 -23.83 1.38
C PRO A 79 40.68 -23.46 2.61
N THR A 80 41.17 -22.58 3.49
CA THR A 80 40.48 -22.14 4.70
C THR A 80 39.77 -20.80 4.55
N LYS A 81 39.82 -20.20 3.34
CA LYS A 81 39.23 -18.89 3.08
C LYS A 81 37.73 -18.86 3.33
N THR A 82 37.23 -17.69 3.70
CA THR A 82 35.80 -17.41 3.69
C THR A 82 35.30 -17.48 2.24
N VAL A 83 34.38 -18.40 1.98
CA VAL A 83 33.76 -18.58 0.66
C VAL A 83 32.47 -17.77 0.59
N VAL A 84 32.38 -16.86 -0.37
CA VAL A 84 31.15 -16.10 -0.65
C VAL A 84 30.34 -16.89 -1.68
N HIS A 85 29.15 -17.35 -1.30
CA HIS A 85 28.32 -18.26 -2.12
C HIS A 85 27.39 -17.53 -3.12
N SER A 86 27.48 -16.19 -3.22
CA SER A 86 26.71 -15.40 -4.18
C SER A 86 27.50 -15.19 -5.47
N SER A 87 26.82 -15.22 -6.60
CA SER A 87 27.40 -14.90 -7.92
C SER A 87 26.81 -13.63 -8.53
N LEU A 88 26.07 -12.83 -7.73
CA LEU A 88 25.43 -11.61 -8.21
C LEU A 88 26.30 -10.38 -8.03
N TYR A 89 26.21 -9.50 -9.01
CA TYR A 89 26.76 -8.15 -8.96
C TYR A 89 25.63 -7.15 -8.74
N ASP A 90 25.94 -6.02 -8.11
CA ASP A 90 25.00 -4.90 -7.90
C ASP A 90 24.32 -4.43 -9.20
N SER A 91 25.02 -4.58 -10.33
CA SER A 91 24.55 -4.19 -11.68
C SER A 91 24.42 -5.38 -12.64
N LEU A 92 24.10 -6.58 -12.15
CA LEU A 92 23.96 -7.78 -13.00
C LEU A 92 23.08 -7.52 -14.23
N ARG A 93 23.62 -7.82 -15.42
CA ARG A 93 22.87 -7.90 -16.68
C ARG A 93 22.88 -9.34 -17.15
N THR A 94 21.71 -9.96 -17.27
CA THR A 94 21.57 -11.31 -17.82
C THR A 94 21.63 -11.26 -19.35
N ASN A 95 22.19 -12.31 -19.97
CA ASN A 95 22.25 -12.47 -21.43
C ASN A 95 20.91 -12.92 -22.04
N LEU A 96 19.93 -13.28 -21.21
CA LEU A 96 18.59 -13.66 -21.59
C LEU A 96 17.61 -12.53 -21.23
N PRO A 97 16.63 -12.21 -22.10
CA PRO A 97 15.58 -11.26 -21.77
C PRO A 97 14.84 -11.66 -20.51
N ARG A 98 14.54 -10.68 -19.65
CA ARG A 98 13.75 -10.88 -18.43
C ARG A 98 12.51 -11.76 -18.68
N HIS A 99 11.77 -11.50 -19.75
CA HIS A 99 10.54 -12.21 -20.14
C HIS A 99 10.66 -13.73 -20.26
N ILE A 100 11.86 -14.28 -20.51
CA ILE A 100 12.08 -15.74 -20.57
C ILE A 100 12.66 -16.33 -19.28
N MET A 101 12.99 -15.47 -18.31
CA MET A 101 13.56 -15.87 -17.02
C MET A 101 12.58 -15.68 -15.84
N VAL A 102 11.42 -15.03 -16.04
CA VAL A 102 10.41 -14.84 -14.97
C VAL A 102 9.54 -16.08 -14.85
N VAL A 103 9.24 -16.47 -13.61
CA VAL A 103 8.18 -17.42 -13.31
C VAL A 103 6.85 -16.68 -13.33
N PHE A 104 5.99 -17.01 -14.29
CA PHE A 104 4.68 -16.40 -14.50
C PHE A 104 3.73 -16.67 -13.31
N GLN A 105 3.40 -15.62 -12.55
CA GLN A 105 2.40 -15.67 -11.47
C GLN A 105 1.10 -14.97 -11.89
N VAL A 106 -0.04 -15.54 -11.48
CA VAL A 106 -1.35 -14.89 -11.46
C VAL A 106 -1.55 -14.28 -10.07
N VAL A 107 -1.70 -12.95 -10.01
CA VAL A 107 -1.79 -12.20 -8.75
C VAL A 107 -3.16 -11.57 -8.61
N ILE A 108 -3.87 -11.84 -7.52
CA ILE A 108 -5.10 -11.13 -7.14
C ILE A 108 -4.73 -9.99 -6.18
N VAL A 109 -5.13 -8.76 -6.49
CA VAL A 109 -4.96 -7.59 -5.63
C VAL A 109 -6.33 -7.16 -5.07
N ILE A 110 -6.50 -7.21 -3.75
CA ILE A 110 -7.73 -6.80 -3.07
C ILE A 110 -7.57 -5.39 -2.52
N GLY A 111 -8.22 -4.42 -3.16
CA GLY A 111 -8.16 -3.01 -2.76
C GLY A 111 -8.14 -2.08 -3.96
N ALA A 112 -8.56 -0.83 -3.75
CA ALA A 112 -8.79 0.14 -4.83
C ALA A 112 -8.20 1.53 -4.57
N SER A 113 -7.39 1.70 -3.53
CA SER A 113 -6.80 2.98 -3.14
C SER A 113 -5.39 3.16 -3.73
N ALA A 114 -4.72 4.28 -3.42
CA ALA A 114 -3.42 4.65 -3.97
C ALA A 114 -2.37 3.52 -3.90
N SER A 115 -2.25 2.85 -2.76
CA SER A 115 -1.32 1.72 -2.62
C SER A 115 -1.66 0.55 -3.54
N ALA A 116 -2.95 0.22 -3.70
CA ALA A 116 -3.36 -0.84 -4.61
C ALA A 116 -3.02 -0.49 -6.06
N ILE A 117 -3.16 0.78 -6.46
CA ILE A 117 -2.81 1.27 -7.81
C ILE A 117 -1.32 1.13 -8.06
N ASP A 118 -0.49 1.68 -7.17
CA ASP A 118 0.97 1.64 -7.34
C ASP A 118 1.49 0.21 -7.35
N ILE A 119 1.03 -0.63 -6.41
CA ILE A 119 1.43 -2.03 -6.36
C ILE A 119 0.96 -2.80 -7.61
N THR A 120 -0.26 -2.55 -8.07
CA THR A 120 -0.79 -3.20 -9.28
C THR A 120 0.05 -2.82 -10.51
N ARG A 121 0.41 -1.53 -10.68
CA ARG A 121 1.29 -1.08 -11.77
C ARG A 121 2.64 -1.78 -11.73
N ASP A 122 3.26 -1.83 -10.56
CA ASP A 122 4.59 -2.41 -10.39
C ASP A 122 4.56 -3.93 -10.67
N ILE A 123 3.54 -4.65 -10.16
CA ILE A 123 3.39 -6.09 -10.37
C ILE A 123 2.96 -6.41 -11.81
N ALA A 124 2.17 -5.58 -12.48
CA ALA A 124 1.76 -5.82 -13.86
C ALA A 124 2.95 -5.88 -14.83
N GLY A 125 4.05 -5.18 -14.52
CA GLY A 125 5.30 -5.29 -15.30
C GLY A 125 6.04 -6.63 -15.13
N VAL A 126 5.60 -7.51 -14.23
CA VAL A 126 6.29 -8.77 -13.89
C VAL A 126 5.39 -10.01 -13.88
N ALA A 127 4.11 -9.84 -13.55
CA ALA A 127 3.14 -10.91 -13.45
C ALA A 127 2.62 -11.35 -14.82
N LYS A 128 2.17 -12.61 -14.89
CA LYS A 128 1.45 -13.12 -16.06
C LYS A 128 0.12 -12.40 -16.22
N GLU A 129 -0.56 -12.23 -15.09
CA GLU A 129 -1.91 -11.69 -15.00
C GLU A 129 -2.11 -11.05 -13.63
N VAL A 130 -2.72 -9.88 -13.61
CA VAL A 130 -3.12 -9.19 -12.37
C VAL A 130 -4.63 -9.00 -12.34
N ARG A 131 -5.27 -9.53 -11.30
CA ARG A 131 -6.72 -9.46 -11.07
C ARG A 131 -7.00 -8.46 -9.97
N VAL A 132 -7.54 -7.30 -10.29
CA VAL A 132 -7.86 -6.26 -9.31
C VAL A 132 -9.31 -6.44 -8.85
N VAL A 133 -9.47 -6.56 -7.53
CA VAL A 133 -10.76 -6.76 -6.87
C VAL A 133 -11.10 -5.50 -6.06
N VAL A 134 -12.26 -4.93 -6.37
CA VAL A 134 -12.74 -3.72 -5.71
C VAL A 134 -14.06 -3.99 -5.00
N ARG A 135 -14.10 -3.69 -3.70
CA ARG A 135 -15.37 -3.59 -2.95
C ARG A 135 -15.85 -2.14 -3.04
N ARG A 136 -17.16 -1.95 -3.25
CA ARG A 136 -17.84 -0.64 -3.33
C ARG A 136 -17.19 0.41 -2.42
N SER A 137 -16.71 1.49 -3.01
CA SER A 137 -16.54 2.77 -2.32
C SER A 137 -17.41 3.78 -3.02
N GLU A 138 -18.34 4.39 -2.30
CA GLU A 138 -18.94 5.66 -2.71
C GLU A 138 -17.79 6.62 -3.08
N GLY A 139 -17.71 7.00 -4.37
CA GLY A 139 -16.78 8.00 -4.88
C GLY A 139 -15.41 7.52 -5.40
N GLY A 140 -15.10 6.22 -5.45
CA GLY A 140 -13.72 5.76 -5.76
C GLY A 140 -13.48 5.04 -7.09
N ILE A 141 -14.51 4.91 -7.94
CA ILE A 141 -14.47 4.00 -9.11
C ILE A 141 -13.98 4.70 -10.40
N ILE A 142 -13.78 6.02 -10.42
CA ILE A 142 -13.55 6.79 -11.66
C ILE A 142 -12.11 6.64 -12.24
N PHE A 143 -11.16 6.11 -11.46
CA PHE A 143 -9.73 6.16 -11.82
C PHE A 143 -9.21 4.89 -12.50
N TRP A 144 -9.84 3.75 -12.26
CA TRP A 144 -9.34 2.44 -12.70
C TRP A 144 -9.60 2.15 -14.18
N ASP A 145 -10.65 2.74 -14.78
CA ASP A 145 -10.96 2.63 -16.22
C ASP A 145 -9.82 3.12 -17.12
N LYS A 146 -8.98 4.00 -16.56
CA LYS A 146 -7.87 4.68 -17.23
C LYS A 146 -6.52 3.99 -17.03
N LEU A 147 -6.42 3.08 -16.05
CA LEU A 147 -5.26 2.22 -15.88
C LEU A 147 -5.51 0.98 -16.76
N ARG A 148 -4.92 0.92 -17.95
CA ARG A 148 -5.17 -0.18 -18.91
C ARG A 148 -3.87 -0.82 -19.35
N LEU A 149 -3.42 -1.77 -18.55
CA LEU A 149 -2.33 -2.67 -18.90
C LEU A 149 -2.90 -3.96 -19.50
N SER A 150 -2.24 -4.48 -20.54
CA SER A 150 -2.74 -5.59 -21.37
C SER A 150 -2.95 -6.91 -20.61
N ASN A 151 -2.32 -7.06 -19.44
CA ASN A 151 -2.40 -8.23 -18.57
C ASN A 151 -3.15 -7.98 -17.26
N MET A 152 -4.00 -6.94 -17.20
CA MET A 152 -4.77 -6.57 -16.02
C MET A 152 -6.28 -6.75 -16.23
N TYR A 153 -6.94 -7.37 -15.26
CA TYR A 153 -8.37 -7.69 -15.28
C TYR A 153 -9.05 -7.16 -14.02
N PHE A 154 -10.21 -6.53 -14.18
CA PHE A 154 -10.98 -5.96 -13.09
C PHE A 154 -12.20 -6.82 -12.77
N HIS A 155 -12.47 -7.00 -11.48
CA HIS A 155 -13.68 -7.67 -11.00
C HIS A 155 -14.54 -6.69 -10.18
N PRO A 156 -15.84 -6.53 -10.54
CA PRO A 156 -16.55 -7.21 -11.63
C PRO A 156 -16.28 -6.59 -12.99
N MET A 157 -16.31 -7.42 -14.04
CA MET A 157 -15.94 -7.06 -15.41
C MET A 157 -16.98 -6.20 -16.18
N ASN A 158 -18.01 -5.69 -15.48
CA ASN A 158 -19.13 -4.99 -16.09
C ASN A 158 -18.94 -3.47 -16.00
N TRP A 159 -18.67 -2.83 -17.15
CA TRP A 159 -18.43 -1.40 -17.30
C TRP A 159 -19.69 -0.70 -17.88
N GLY A 160 -20.29 0.29 -17.20
CA GLY A 160 -21.50 1.02 -17.67
C GLY A 160 -22.93 0.87 -17.07
N LEU A 161 -23.19 0.31 -15.88
CA LEU A 161 -24.50 0.29 -15.15
C LEU A 161 -24.22 0.47 -13.64
N PRO A 162 -25.22 0.66 -12.75
CA PRO A 162 -24.98 0.68 -11.31
C PRO A 162 -24.68 -0.75 -10.86
N TYR A 163 -23.42 -1.18 -11.04
CA TYR A 163 -23.02 -2.58 -10.97
C TYR A 163 -22.68 -3.05 -9.54
N PRO A 164 -23.01 -4.31 -9.23
CA PRO A 164 -22.96 -4.87 -7.89
C PRO A 164 -21.53 -5.19 -7.44
N LEU A 165 -21.40 -5.46 -6.14
CA LEU A 165 -20.20 -5.92 -5.45
C LEU A 165 -19.52 -7.08 -6.20
N ALA A 166 -18.18 -7.07 -6.34
CA ALA A 166 -17.43 -8.29 -6.60
C ALA A 166 -16.13 -8.33 -5.81
N GLY A 167 -16.24 -8.81 -4.57
CA GLY A 167 -15.10 -9.41 -3.88
C GLY A 167 -14.81 -10.83 -4.41
N PRO A 168 -13.68 -11.46 -4.05
CA PRO A 168 -13.62 -12.91 -4.06
C PRO A 168 -14.77 -13.45 -3.20
N ASP A 169 -15.57 -14.34 -3.77
CA ASP A 169 -16.69 -15.00 -3.11
C ASP A 169 -16.19 -16.22 -2.32
N LYS A 170 -15.28 -16.97 -2.94
CA LYS A 170 -14.77 -18.23 -2.40
C LYS A 170 -13.34 -18.50 -2.84
N ALA A 171 -12.52 -18.97 -1.91
CA ALA A 171 -11.23 -19.60 -2.23
C ALA A 171 -11.38 -21.12 -2.10
N TYR A 172 -10.81 -21.85 -3.05
CA TYR A 172 -10.85 -23.30 -3.13
C TYR A 172 -9.50 -23.90 -2.74
N ALA A 173 -9.50 -25.15 -2.26
CA ALA A 173 -8.28 -25.83 -1.81
C ALA A 173 -7.27 -26.09 -2.94
N ASP A 174 -7.72 -26.08 -4.20
CA ASP A 174 -6.91 -26.26 -5.40
C ASP A 174 -6.26 -24.96 -5.91
N GLY A 175 -6.38 -23.85 -5.15
CA GLY A 175 -5.85 -22.54 -5.52
C GLY A 175 -6.75 -21.72 -6.45
N ARG A 176 -7.95 -22.22 -6.80
CA ARG A 176 -8.94 -21.38 -7.47
C ARG A 176 -9.51 -20.33 -6.51
N VAL A 177 -9.88 -19.19 -7.08
CA VAL A 177 -10.65 -18.12 -6.44
C VAL A 177 -11.83 -17.80 -7.33
N GLY A 178 -13.04 -18.00 -6.80
CA GLY A 178 -14.29 -17.60 -7.42
C GLY A 178 -14.67 -16.19 -7.04
N PHE A 179 -15.19 -15.43 -8.00
CA PHE A 179 -15.66 -14.06 -7.84
C PHE A 179 -17.19 -14.00 -7.93
N GLN A 180 -17.78 -12.94 -7.39
CA GLN A 180 -19.25 -12.79 -7.36
C GLN A 180 -19.87 -12.58 -8.75
N ASP A 181 -19.07 -12.29 -9.78
CA ASP A 181 -19.51 -12.26 -11.18
C ASP A 181 -19.58 -13.66 -11.83
N GLY A 182 -19.31 -14.72 -11.06
CA GLY A 182 -19.30 -16.10 -11.51
C GLY A 182 -18.00 -16.54 -12.20
N THR A 183 -17.03 -15.64 -12.37
CA THR A 183 -15.71 -16.01 -12.90
C THR A 183 -14.87 -16.71 -11.84
N GLU A 184 -13.98 -17.59 -12.28
CA GLU A 184 -12.99 -18.24 -11.41
C GLU A 184 -11.59 -18.11 -12.02
N VAL A 185 -10.57 -18.02 -11.16
CA VAL A 185 -9.16 -18.01 -11.59
C VAL A 185 -8.30 -18.83 -10.64
N ILE A 186 -7.35 -19.61 -11.17
CA ILE A 186 -6.26 -20.17 -10.36
C ILE A 186 -5.27 -19.05 -10.08
N ALA A 187 -5.11 -18.68 -8.80
CA ALA A 187 -4.21 -17.62 -8.38
C ALA A 187 -3.01 -18.20 -7.65
N ASP A 188 -1.82 -17.66 -7.94
CA ASP A 188 -0.60 -18.02 -7.21
C ASP A 188 -0.44 -17.13 -5.96
N VAL A 189 -0.95 -15.89 -5.99
CA VAL A 189 -0.82 -14.91 -4.91
C VAL A 189 -2.11 -14.12 -4.72
N ILE A 190 -2.51 -13.89 -3.47
CA ILE A 190 -3.56 -12.93 -3.08
C ILE A 190 -2.92 -11.85 -2.20
N LEU A 191 -3.02 -10.60 -2.63
CA LEU A 191 -2.45 -9.44 -1.94
C LEU A 191 -3.53 -8.54 -1.37
N HIS A 192 -3.54 -8.38 -0.04
CA HIS A 192 -4.48 -7.51 0.66
C HIS A 192 -3.95 -6.07 0.70
N CYS A 193 -4.45 -5.23 -0.21
CA CYS A 193 -4.21 -3.80 -0.25
C CYS A 193 -5.37 -3.02 0.42
N THR A 194 -5.84 -3.51 1.57
CA THR A 194 -7.06 -3.06 2.25
C THR A 194 -6.85 -1.94 3.27
N GLY A 195 -5.67 -1.33 3.29
CA GLY A 195 -5.30 -0.28 4.25
C GLY A 195 -4.85 -0.82 5.62
N TYR A 196 -4.81 0.07 6.60
CA TYR A 196 -4.23 -0.18 7.93
C TYR A 196 -5.19 0.17 9.05
N LYS A 197 -4.88 -0.27 10.27
CA LYS A 197 -5.61 0.07 11.50
C LYS A 197 -4.70 0.84 12.45
N TYR A 198 -5.23 1.84 13.14
CA TYR A 198 -4.52 2.44 14.28
C TYR A 198 -4.35 1.40 15.39
N HIS A 199 -3.15 1.32 15.96
CA HIS A 199 -2.84 0.37 17.02
C HIS A 199 -1.71 0.92 17.91
N TYR A 200 -2.01 1.10 19.20
CA TYR A 200 -1.09 1.66 20.19
C TYR A 200 -0.94 0.70 21.39
N PRO A 201 -0.25 -0.45 21.22
CA PRO A 201 -0.18 -1.48 22.26
C PRO A 201 0.57 -1.03 23.51
N PHE A 202 1.34 0.05 23.41
CA PHE A 202 2.13 0.64 24.49
C PHE A 202 1.35 1.68 25.32
N LEU A 203 0.16 2.10 24.89
CA LEU A 203 -0.56 3.21 25.50
C LEU A 203 -1.72 2.71 26.37
N HIS A 204 -1.56 2.80 27.68
CA HIS A 204 -2.58 2.45 28.67
C HIS A 204 -3.16 3.73 29.29
N THR A 205 -4.45 3.98 29.08
CA THR A 205 -5.13 5.23 29.48
C THR A 205 -6.39 5.00 30.31
N ASP A 206 -6.58 3.78 30.83
CA ASP A 206 -7.78 3.36 31.56
C ASP A 206 -9.11 3.71 30.84
N GLY A 207 -9.07 3.67 29.51
CA GLY A 207 -10.22 3.92 28.64
C GLY A 207 -10.37 5.38 28.18
N ALA A 208 -9.52 6.31 28.61
CA ALA A 208 -9.59 7.71 28.17
C ALA A 208 -9.21 7.90 26.69
N VAL A 209 -8.48 6.95 26.08
CA VAL A 209 -8.24 6.88 24.63
C VAL A 209 -8.47 5.46 24.14
N ASN A 210 -9.37 5.30 23.16
CA ASN A 210 -9.67 4.01 22.53
C ASN A 210 -9.55 4.08 21.02
N VAL A 211 -9.35 2.91 20.40
CA VAL A 211 -9.50 2.72 18.96
C VAL A 211 -10.72 1.85 18.70
N ASP A 212 -11.82 2.46 18.24
CA ASP A 212 -13.08 1.77 17.92
C ASP A 212 -13.38 1.94 16.42
N ASP A 213 -13.48 0.84 15.67
CA ASP A 213 -13.62 0.84 14.21
C ASP A 213 -12.71 1.89 13.54
N ASN A 214 -11.40 1.86 13.83
CA ASN A 214 -10.39 2.79 13.30
C ASN A 214 -10.61 4.29 13.62
N ARG A 215 -11.50 4.63 14.57
CA ARG A 215 -11.58 5.95 15.21
C ARG A 215 -10.72 5.93 16.47
N VAL A 216 -9.67 6.76 16.51
CA VAL A 216 -8.90 7.06 17.71
C VAL A 216 -9.61 8.19 18.44
N GLY A 217 -10.04 7.98 19.67
CA GLY A 217 -10.84 8.98 20.35
C GLY A 217 -11.16 8.73 21.82
N PRO A 218 -11.81 9.71 22.46
CA PRO A 218 -12.11 11.06 21.93
C PRO A 218 -10.84 11.92 21.76
N LEU A 219 -10.75 12.71 20.67
CA LEU A 219 -9.60 13.58 20.38
C LEU A 219 -10.06 14.97 19.91
N TYR A 220 -9.83 16.00 20.72
CA TYR A 220 -10.00 17.40 20.35
C TYR A 220 -9.06 17.75 19.20
N LYS A 221 -9.65 18.21 18.10
CA LYS A 221 -8.96 18.54 16.84
C LYS A 221 -8.01 17.45 16.33
N HIS A 222 -8.33 16.18 16.61
CA HIS A 222 -7.50 15.00 16.29
C HIS A 222 -6.12 14.96 16.95
N VAL A 223 -5.91 15.73 18.03
CA VAL A 223 -4.61 15.85 18.72
C VAL A 223 -4.72 15.47 20.18
N PHE A 224 -5.60 16.13 20.94
CA PHE A 224 -5.60 16.04 22.40
C PHE A 224 -6.78 15.19 22.91
N PRO A 225 -6.55 14.14 23.71
CA PRO A 225 -7.61 13.53 24.49
C PRO A 225 -8.07 14.52 25.57
N PRO A 226 -9.36 14.92 25.62
CA PRO A 226 -9.81 15.97 26.55
C PRO A 226 -9.41 15.72 28.02
N ALA A 227 -9.60 14.48 28.50
CA ALA A 227 -9.32 14.09 29.89
C ALA A 227 -7.82 13.99 30.24
N LEU A 228 -6.94 13.97 29.25
CA LEU A 228 -5.48 13.80 29.45
C LEU A 228 -4.68 14.99 28.93
N ALA A 229 -5.35 16.02 28.39
CA ALA A 229 -4.68 17.19 27.85
C ALA A 229 -4.14 18.10 28.96
N PRO A 230 -2.97 18.73 28.78
CA PRO A 230 -2.05 18.60 27.64
C PRO A 230 -1.03 17.45 27.80
N GLY A 231 -1.14 16.61 28.83
CA GLY A 231 -0.16 15.57 29.18
C GLY A 231 0.03 14.47 28.13
N ILE A 232 -0.99 14.20 27.30
CA ILE A 232 -0.89 13.32 26.13
C ILE A 232 -1.41 14.06 24.89
N ALA A 233 -0.69 13.92 23.77
CA ALA A 233 -1.08 14.45 22.46
C ALA A 233 -0.68 13.47 21.35
N PHE A 234 -1.40 13.51 20.24
CA PHE A 234 -1.12 12.73 19.04
C PHE A 234 -0.78 13.64 17.86
N VAL A 235 0.23 13.25 17.08
CA VAL A 235 0.60 13.91 15.81
C VAL A 235 0.36 12.92 14.68
N GLY A 236 -0.24 13.39 13.60
CA GLY A 236 -0.41 12.63 12.37
C GLY A 236 -1.52 11.59 12.37
N ILE A 237 -2.53 11.75 13.22
CA ILE A 237 -3.74 10.91 13.15
C ILE A 237 -4.50 11.13 11.83
N PRO A 238 -4.77 12.37 11.38
CA PRO A 238 -5.53 12.56 10.14
C PRO A 238 -4.86 11.97 8.90
N ASN A 239 -5.68 11.43 8.00
CA ASN A 239 -5.26 10.94 6.68
C ASN A 239 -5.92 11.75 5.55
N PHE A 240 -5.36 11.60 4.34
CA PHE A 240 -5.79 12.36 3.15
C PHE A 240 -5.54 13.89 3.30
N VAL A 241 -4.31 14.24 3.69
CA VAL A 241 -3.84 15.59 4.06
C VAL A 241 -2.48 15.90 3.43
N ILE A 242 -2.02 17.15 3.48
CA ILE A 242 -0.63 17.48 3.17
C ILE A 242 0.21 17.19 4.41
N THR A 243 0.76 15.97 4.45
CA THR A 243 1.39 15.36 5.63
C THR A 243 2.38 16.27 6.36
N SER A 244 3.35 16.85 5.63
CA SER A 244 4.40 17.69 6.23
C SER A 244 3.84 18.93 6.91
N VAL A 245 2.88 19.61 6.26
CA VAL A 245 2.25 20.84 6.76
C VAL A 245 1.44 20.54 8.02
N LEU A 246 0.59 19.51 7.98
CA LEU A 246 -0.22 19.14 9.14
C LEU A 246 0.66 18.77 10.34
N PHE A 247 1.71 17.98 10.13
CA PHE A 247 2.59 17.53 11.22
C PHE A 247 3.33 18.70 11.86
N GLU A 248 3.81 19.64 11.04
CA GLU A 248 4.45 20.86 11.53
C GLU A 248 3.47 21.69 12.37
N LEU A 249 2.26 21.93 11.87
CA LEU A 249 1.26 22.74 12.55
C LEU A 249 0.77 22.10 13.85
N GLN A 250 0.47 20.80 13.85
CA GLN A 250 0.12 20.07 15.08
C GLN A 250 1.25 20.15 16.10
N SER A 251 2.50 19.97 15.67
CA SER A 251 3.67 20.03 16.56
C SER A 251 3.91 21.44 17.11
N LYS A 252 3.77 22.50 16.30
CA LYS A 252 3.85 23.89 16.75
C LYS A 252 2.76 24.22 17.77
N TRP A 253 1.55 23.73 17.54
CA TRP A 253 0.42 23.94 18.43
C TRP A 253 0.65 23.24 19.78
N ILE A 254 1.01 21.95 19.76
CA ILE A 254 1.36 21.19 20.97
C ILE A 254 2.48 21.89 21.74
N ALA A 255 3.56 22.31 21.07
CA ALA A 255 4.66 23.02 21.70
C ALA A 255 4.23 24.35 22.33
N GLY A 256 3.34 25.11 21.66
CA GLY A 256 2.78 26.34 22.20
C GLY A 256 1.88 26.12 23.41
N VAL A 257 1.12 25.02 23.43
CA VAL A 257 0.32 24.60 24.58
C VAL A 257 1.21 24.22 25.76
N LEU A 258 2.20 23.36 25.54
CA LEU A 258 3.13 22.90 26.58
C LEU A 258 4.00 24.04 27.12
N SER A 259 4.27 25.08 26.32
CA SER A 259 4.98 26.28 26.76
C SER A 259 4.05 27.35 27.36
N GLU A 260 2.77 27.04 27.55
CA GLU A 260 1.73 27.97 28.06
C GLU A 260 1.53 29.24 27.21
N ARG A 261 2.07 29.26 25.98
CA ARG A 261 1.90 30.38 25.03
C ARG A 261 0.53 30.34 24.37
N ILE A 262 -0.07 29.16 24.29
CA ILE A 262 -1.40 28.91 23.74
C ILE A 262 -2.20 28.18 24.82
N SER A 263 -3.34 28.74 25.23
CA SER A 263 -4.21 28.09 26.21
C SER A 263 -5.15 27.11 25.54
N LEU A 264 -5.28 25.91 26.09
CA LEU A 264 -6.37 25.00 25.73
C LEU A 264 -7.69 25.45 26.40
N PRO A 265 -8.84 25.21 25.75
CA PRO A 265 -10.13 25.35 26.40
C PRO A 265 -10.31 24.28 27.49
N SER A 266 -11.37 24.41 28.29
CA SER A 266 -11.68 23.42 29.34
C SER A 266 -11.93 22.02 28.74
N GLU A 267 -11.73 20.99 29.54
CA GLU A 267 -12.04 19.60 29.16
C GLU A 267 -13.47 19.46 28.62
N GLU A 268 -14.45 20.05 29.31
CA GLU A 268 -15.85 20.07 28.88
C GLU A 268 -16.03 20.69 27.49
N THR A 269 -15.37 21.83 27.24
CA THR A 269 -15.44 22.52 25.94
C THR A 269 -14.79 21.70 24.83
N MET A 270 -13.65 21.06 25.11
CA MET A 270 -12.99 20.15 24.18
C MET A 270 -13.87 18.95 23.84
N MET A 271 -14.56 18.38 24.84
CA MET A 271 -15.45 17.24 24.66
C MET A 271 -16.67 17.61 23.80
N LEU A 272 -17.28 18.77 24.05
CA LEU A 272 -18.40 19.28 23.24
C LEU A 272 -18.01 19.45 21.76
N ASP A 273 -16.80 19.92 21.47
CA ASP A 273 -16.29 20.03 20.09
C ASP A 273 -16.15 18.65 19.42
N VAL A 274 -15.66 17.65 20.16
CA VAL A 274 -15.53 16.26 19.67
C VAL A 274 -16.90 15.66 19.37
N GLU A 275 -17.86 15.82 20.29
CA GLU A 275 -19.22 15.29 20.13
C GLU A 275 -19.97 15.98 18.98
N ALA A 276 -19.79 17.29 18.82
CA ALA A 276 -20.34 18.04 17.69
C ALA A 276 -19.77 17.53 16.36
N PHE A 277 -18.46 17.26 16.31
CA PHE A 277 -17.82 16.67 15.13
C PHE A 277 -18.34 15.27 14.83
N TYR A 278 -18.49 14.40 15.83
CA TYR A 278 -19.05 13.05 15.63
C TYR A 278 -20.50 13.12 15.14
N SER A 279 -21.32 13.99 15.71
CA SER A 279 -22.70 14.21 15.28
C SER A 279 -22.77 14.68 13.82
N LYS A 280 -21.85 15.55 13.38
CA LYS A 280 -21.74 15.99 11.98
C LYS A 280 -21.42 14.82 11.04
N LEU A 281 -20.50 13.94 11.44
CA LEU A 281 -20.15 12.76 10.65
C LEU A 281 -21.33 11.79 10.55
N GLU A 282 -22.04 11.54 11.66
CA GLU A 282 -23.20 10.66 11.70
C GLU A 282 -24.36 11.21 10.85
N ALA A 283 -24.65 12.52 10.94
CA ALA A 283 -25.64 13.18 10.09
C ALA A 283 -25.29 13.10 8.60
N SER A 284 -24.00 12.99 8.26
CA SER A 284 -23.50 12.84 6.90
C SER A 284 -23.33 11.37 6.48
N ASN A 285 -23.78 10.41 7.29
CA ASN A 285 -23.60 8.96 7.10
C ASN A 285 -22.14 8.51 6.93
N VAL A 286 -21.18 9.25 7.50
CA VAL A 286 -19.76 8.90 7.44
C VAL A 286 -19.46 7.83 8.50
N PRO A 287 -18.98 6.63 8.11
CA PRO A 287 -18.67 5.57 9.07
C PRO A 287 -17.55 5.95 10.05
N LYS A 288 -17.57 5.35 11.26
CA LYS A 288 -16.55 5.59 12.30
C LYS A 288 -15.11 5.46 11.79
N ARG A 289 -14.81 4.44 10.99
CA ARG A 289 -13.49 4.25 10.33
C ARG A 289 -12.99 5.38 9.44
N HIS A 290 -13.81 6.38 9.15
CA HIS A 290 -13.44 7.55 8.35
C HIS A 290 -13.41 8.85 9.17
N THR A 291 -13.47 8.76 10.50
CA THR A 291 -13.46 9.93 11.40
C THR A 291 -12.24 10.83 11.21
N HIS A 292 -11.09 10.26 10.88
CA HIS A 292 -9.84 10.99 10.69
C HIS A 292 -9.52 11.24 9.21
N ARG A 293 -10.46 10.96 8.30
CA ARG A 293 -10.32 11.24 6.87
C ARG A 293 -10.87 12.62 6.59
N LEU A 294 -9.98 13.62 6.51
CA LEU A 294 -10.43 15.02 6.49
C LEU A 294 -11.03 15.46 5.17
N ASN A 295 -10.62 14.89 4.03
CA ASN A 295 -11.13 15.21 2.68
C ASN A 295 -11.38 16.73 2.48
N ASP A 296 -12.64 17.17 2.55
CA ASP A 296 -13.08 18.56 2.35
C ASP A 296 -12.71 19.50 3.51
N PHE A 297 -12.50 18.98 4.72
CA PHE A 297 -12.19 19.74 5.93
C PHE A 297 -10.69 19.92 6.20
N LYS A 298 -9.80 19.36 5.37
CA LYS A 298 -8.35 19.35 5.66
C LYS A 298 -7.74 20.75 5.77
N PHE A 299 -8.09 21.64 4.84
CA PHE A 299 -7.56 23.00 4.83
C PHE A 299 -8.18 23.86 5.92
N GLU A 300 -9.42 23.57 6.33
CA GLU A 300 -10.04 24.26 7.48
C GLU A 300 -9.27 23.95 8.78
N LEU A 301 -8.90 22.68 9.01
CA LEU A 301 -8.10 22.31 10.18
C LEU A 301 -6.69 22.91 10.12
N GLU A 302 -6.03 22.83 8.97
CA GLU A 302 -4.69 23.40 8.79
C GLU A 302 -4.69 24.93 8.99
N ASP A 303 -5.63 25.65 8.39
CA ASP A 303 -5.76 27.10 8.59
C ASP A 303 -6.13 27.47 10.03
N TRP A 304 -6.97 26.66 10.69
CA TRP A 304 -7.28 26.83 12.11
C TRP A 304 -6.03 26.64 12.99
N LEU A 305 -5.26 25.56 12.79
CA LEU A 305 -4.02 25.32 13.53
C LEU A 305 -2.99 26.43 13.28
N ALA A 306 -2.85 26.90 12.03
CA ALA A 306 -1.97 27.99 11.69
C ALA A 306 -2.34 29.27 12.47
N LYS A 307 -3.64 29.61 12.51
CA LYS A 307 -4.16 30.73 13.28
C LYS A 307 -3.84 30.61 14.78
N GLU A 308 -4.09 29.45 15.39
CA GLU A 308 -3.79 29.21 16.81
C GLU A 308 -2.28 29.36 17.09
N CYS A 309 -1.43 28.96 16.14
CA CYS A 309 0.02 29.09 16.26
C CYS A 309 0.56 30.49 15.97
N GLY A 310 -0.28 31.44 15.56
CA GLY A 310 0.15 32.76 15.06
C GLY A 310 0.94 32.69 13.75
N CYS A 311 0.72 31.64 12.95
CA CYS A 311 1.32 31.45 11.63
C CYS A 311 0.40 32.00 10.53
N PRO A 312 0.94 32.38 9.36
CA PRO A 312 0.13 32.66 8.19
C PRO A 312 -0.71 31.43 7.78
N PRO A 313 -1.89 31.63 7.18
CA PRO A 313 -2.70 30.53 6.65
C PRO A 313 -1.94 29.79 5.54
N ILE A 314 -2.40 28.59 5.20
CA ILE A 314 -1.78 27.80 4.13
C ILE A 314 -1.89 28.56 2.81
N ALA A 315 -0.75 28.72 2.14
CA ALA A 315 -0.65 29.44 0.88
C ALA A 315 -1.58 28.81 -0.17
N GLU A 316 -2.30 29.67 -0.90
CA GLU A 316 -3.35 29.23 -1.84
C GLU A 316 -2.77 28.38 -2.98
N TRP A 317 -1.55 28.69 -3.44
CA TRP A 317 -0.87 27.88 -4.46
C TRP A 317 -0.69 26.43 -4.00
N ARG A 318 -0.48 26.18 -2.70
CA ARG A 318 -0.28 24.84 -2.14
C ARG A 318 -1.58 24.04 -2.14
N LYS A 319 -2.69 24.70 -1.81
CA LYS A 319 -4.05 24.11 -1.89
C LYS A 319 -4.40 23.76 -3.34
N ASN A 320 -4.13 24.67 -4.26
CA ASN A 320 -4.37 24.49 -5.69
C ASN A 320 -3.47 23.40 -6.30
N MET A 321 -2.20 23.35 -5.92
CA MET A 321 -1.25 22.31 -6.37
C MET A 321 -1.66 20.93 -5.88
N PHE A 322 -2.17 20.80 -4.65
CA PHE A 322 -2.75 19.55 -4.16
C PHE A 322 -3.98 19.13 -4.99
N HIS A 323 -4.92 20.04 -5.27
CA HIS A 323 -6.09 19.75 -6.08
C HIS A 323 -5.74 19.39 -7.53
N SER A 324 -4.79 20.11 -8.15
CA SER A 324 -4.26 19.79 -9.47
C SER A 324 -3.60 18.41 -9.47
N SER A 325 -2.73 18.11 -8.50
CA SER A 325 -2.08 16.80 -8.37
C SER A 325 -3.09 15.66 -8.23
N LEU A 326 -4.13 15.87 -7.41
CA LEU A 326 -5.22 14.91 -7.27
C LEU A 326 -5.98 14.76 -8.60
N THR A 327 -6.28 15.85 -9.29
CA THR A 327 -6.95 15.83 -10.60
C THR A 327 -6.12 15.09 -11.65
N SER A 328 -4.81 15.33 -11.71
CA SER A 328 -3.90 14.62 -12.63
C SER A 328 -3.78 13.13 -12.28
N PHE A 329 -3.67 12.79 -10.99
CA PHE A 329 -3.69 11.40 -10.53
C PHE A 329 -4.97 10.67 -10.98
N ILE A 330 -6.10 11.33 -10.84
CA ILE A 330 -7.42 10.86 -11.29
C ILE A 330 -7.51 10.75 -12.82
N ALA A 331 -6.91 11.70 -13.51
CA ALA A 331 -6.98 11.79 -14.96
C ALA A 331 -6.07 10.77 -15.66
N GLN A 332 -4.86 10.56 -15.12
CA GLN A 332 -3.75 9.86 -15.77
C GLN A 332 -2.90 9.11 -14.71
N PRO A 333 -3.45 8.08 -14.04
CA PRO A 333 -2.77 7.42 -12.93
C PRO A 333 -1.42 6.76 -13.30
N GLU A 334 -1.19 6.49 -14.59
CA GLU A 334 0.07 5.93 -15.10
C GLU A 334 1.19 6.99 -15.22
N THR A 335 0.86 8.20 -15.69
CA THR A 335 1.86 9.20 -16.10
C THR A 335 1.88 10.45 -15.22
N TYR A 336 0.91 10.68 -14.33
CA TYR A 336 0.75 11.93 -13.58
C TYR A 336 1.99 12.39 -12.78
N ARG A 337 2.91 11.48 -12.43
CA ARG A 337 4.16 11.81 -11.74
C ARG A 337 5.19 12.49 -12.65
N ASN A 338 5.14 12.19 -13.94
CA ASN A 338 6.03 12.73 -14.97
C ASN A 338 5.35 13.85 -15.77
N GLU A 339 4.02 13.78 -15.88
CA GLU A 339 3.17 14.71 -16.64
C GLU A 339 2.26 15.45 -15.64
N LEU A 340 2.86 16.35 -14.86
CA LEU A 340 2.10 17.20 -13.94
C LEU A 340 1.37 18.28 -14.71
N ASP A 341 0.04 18.17 -14.79
CA ASP A 341 -0.84 19.24 -15.29
C ASP A 341 -1.08 20.30 -14.18
N CYS A 342 0.02 20.78 -13.62
CA CYS A 342 0.04 21.89 -12.67
C CYS A 342 0.54 23.10 -13.44
N SER A 343 -0.19 24.22 -13.39
CA SER A 343 0.17 25.39 -14.17
C SER A 343 1.56 25.89 -13.77
N GLU A 344 2.35 26.33 -14.74
CA GLU A 344 3.66 26.96 -14.50
C GLU A 344 3.56 28.08 -13.46
N VAL A 345 2.42 28.79 -13.44
CA VAL A 345 2.08 29.82 -12.46
C VAL A 345 2.12 29.31 -11.01
N LEU A 346 1.61 28.10 -10.73
CA LEU A 346 1.65 27.53 -9.37
C LEU A 346 3.07 27.19 -8.93
N TYR A 347 3.92 26.72 -9.87
CA TYR A 347 5.34 26.49 -9.60
C TYR A 347 6.08 27.78 -9.35
N GLU A 348 5.85 28.82 -10.15
CA GLU A 348 6.47 30.13 -9.95
C GLU A 348 6.09 30.75 -8.60
N GLN A 349 4.82 30.63 -8.19
CA GLN A 349 4.34 31.07 -6.88
C GLN A 349 5.04 30.32 -5.74
N ALA A 350 5.20 28.99 -5.87
CA ALA A 350 5.90 28.18 -4.89
C ALA A 350 7.39 28.57 -4.79
N GLU A 351 8.08 28.67 -5.93
CA GLU A 351 9.49 29.06 -6.01
C GLU A 351 9.73 30.46 -5.45
N GLN A 352 8.83 31.41 -5.72
CA GLN A 352 8.90 32.76 -5.16
C GLN A 352 8.85 32.76 -3.64
N GLU A 353 7.96 31.95 -3.04
CA GLU A 353 7.89 31.77 -1.59
C GLU A 353 9.15 31.06 -1.07
N PHE A 354 9.65 30.03 -1.73
CA PHE A 354 10.82 29.27 -1.27
C PHE A 354 12.11 30.08 -1.29
N ARG A 355 12.26 31.04 -2.22
CA ARG A 355 13.43 31.94 -2.28
C ARG A 355 13.66 32.72 -0.98
N GLN A 356 12.64 32.96 -0.17
CA GLN A 356 12.82 33.65 1.12
C GLN A 356 13.50 32.78 2.18
N TYR A 357 13.55 31.46 1.98
CA TYR A 357 14.13 30.47 2.89
C TYR A 357 15.45 29.89 2.39
N LEU A 358 15.77 30.07 1.11
CA LEU A 358 17.07 29.69 0.55
C LEU A 358 18.13 30.66 1.07
N VAL A 359 19.08 30.15 1.84
CA VAL A 359 20.27 30.91 2.24
C VAL A 359 21.04 31.26 0.96
N PRO A 360 21.42 32.53 0.72
CA PRO A 360 22.29 32.86 -0.40
C PRO A 360 23.53 31.97 -0.33
N GLU A 361 23.93 31.34 -1.45
CA GLU A 361 25.17 30.58 -1.52
C GLU A 361 26.28 31.43 -0.88
N ARG A 362 26.77 31.01 0.29
CA ARG A 362 28.02 31.56 0.79
C ARG A 362 29.03 31.17 -0.28
N VAL A 363 29.52 32.18 -0.99
CA VAL A 363 30.74 32.04 -1.79
C VAL A 363 31.81 31.58 -0.81
N ILE A 364 32.06 30.27 -0.78
CA ILE A 364 33.22 29.71 -0.12
C ILE A 364 34.37 30.16 -1.02
N ASP A 365 34.95 31.31 -0.68
CA ASP A 365 36.20 31.74 -1.27
C ASP A 365 37.24 30.66 -0.90
N ARG A 366 37.55 29.79 -1.86
CA ARG A 366 38.60 28.77 -1.75
C ARG A 366 39.98 29.43 -1.86
N ARG A 367 40.22 30.47 -1.07
CA ARG A 367 41.52 31.11 -0.86
C ARG A 367 41.62 31.59 0.58
N GLN A 368 41.98 30.67 1.47
CA GLN A 368 42.92 30.92 2.56
C GLN A 368 43.56 29.62 3.04
#